data_AF-A0AAW9J4U7-F1
#
_entry.id   AF-A0AAW9J4U7-F1
#
_cell.length_a   1.000
_cell.length_b   1.000
_cell.length_c   1.000
_cell.angle_alpha   90.00
_cell.angle_beta   90.00
_cell.angle_gamma   90.00
#
_symmetry.space_group_name_H-M   'P 1'
#
loop_
_entity.id
_entity.type
_entity.pdbx_description
1 polymer ?
#
loop_
_entity_poly.entity_id
_entity_poly.type
_entity_poly.pdbx_seq_one_letter_code
_entity_poly.pdbx_strand_id
1 'polypeptide(L)' 'MATKKVPSVLAIERDEKGNLSTWCQYCRKFHHHGIGEGHRDAHCIEEDSPYIRTGYILKKMKLGGKEIARKEN' A
#
# COMPACT_ATOMS: atom_id res chain seq x y z
N MET A 1 18.63 21.76 2.38
CA MET A 1 17.60 20.98 3.12
C MET A 1 17.45 19.64 2.42
N ALA A 2 17.76 18.52 3.08
CA ALA A 2 17.55 17.20 2.46
C ALA A 2 16.05 17.00 2.23
N THR A 3 15.65 16.78 0.98
CA THR A 3 14.28 16.42 0.62
C THR A 3 13.93 15.11 1.31
N LYS A 4 13.12 15.16 2.38
CA LYS A 4 12.64 13.96 3.07
C LYS A 4 11.86 13.12 2.07
N LYS A 5 12.41 11.95 1.70
CA LYS A 5 11.79 11.02 0.77
C LYS A 5 10.56 10.38 1.43
N VAL A 6 9.38 10.58 0.85
CA VAL A 6 8.15 9.95 1.34
C VAL A 6 8.16 8.45 0.98
N PRO A 7 7.89 7.54 1.93
CA PRO A 7 7.83 6.10 1.66
C PRO A 7 6.78 5.76 0.61
N SER A 8 7.03 4.74 -0.21
CA SER A 8 6.01 4.15 -1.09
C SER A 8 5.51 2.84 -0.48
N VAL A 9 4.21 2.59 -0.54
CA VAL A 9 3.59 1.35 -0.07
C VAL A 9 2.76 0.74 -1.20
N LEU A 10 2.92 -0.56 -1.40
CA LEU A 10 2.20 -1.30 -2.44
C LEU A 10 0.81 -1.70 -1.97
N ALA A 11 -0.13 -1.71 -2.91
CA ALA A 11 -1.51 -2.08 -2.70
C ALA A 11 -1.97 -3.07 -3.76
N ILE A 12 -2.80 -4.01 -3.35
CA ILE A 12 -3.51 -4.93 -4.23
C ILE A 12 -4.95 -4.46 -4.41
N GLU A 13 -5.54 -4.76 -5.56
CA GLU A 13 -6.99 -4.60 -5.73
C GLU A 13 -7.71 -5.68 -4.91
N ARG A 14 -8.73 -5.26 -4.15
CA ARG A 14 -9.45 -6.13 -3.20
C ARG A 14 -10.86 -6.52 -3.66
N ASP A 15 -11.40 -5.83 -4.66
CA ASP A 15 -12.74 -6.04 -5.18
C ASP A 15 -12.83 -5.61 -6.66
N GLU A 16 -13.93 -5.99 -7.33
CA GLU A 16 -14.19 -5.68 -8.74
C GLU A 16 -14.29 -4.19 -9.04
N LYS A 17 -14.53 -3.35 -8.01
CA LYS A 17 -14.52 -1.89 -8.14
C LYS A 17 -13.10 -1.34 -8.21
N GLY A 18 -12.07 -2.18 -8.04
CA GLY A 18 -10.66 -1.79 -8.05
C GLY A 18 -10.21 -1.08 -6.77
N ASN A 19 -10.97 -1.23 -5.67
CA ASN A 19 -10.56 -0.64 -4.41
C ASN A 19 -9.29 -1.32 -3.89
N LEU A 20 -8.50 -0.59 -3.10
CA LEU A 20 -7.16 -1.03 -2.74
C LEU A 20 -7.08 -1.52 -1.29
N SER A 21 -6.22 -2.51 -1.07
CA SER A 21 -5.78 -2.98 0.24
C SER A 21 -4.27 -2.94 0.31
N THR A 22 -3.74 -2.40 1.41
CA THR A 22 -2.30 -2.34 1.66
C THR A 22 -1.97 -2.90 3.05
N TRP A 23 -0.94 -3.74 3.15
CA TRP A 23 -0.47 -4.25 4.43
C TRP A 23 0.43 -3.22 5.10
N CYS A 24 0.13 -2.86 6.34
CA CYS A 24 1.00 -2.03 7.16
C CYS A 24 1.76 -2.90 8.17
N GLN A 25 3.09 -2.95 8.05
CA GLN A 25 3.95 -3.72 8.98
C GLN A 25 3.89 -3.22 10.43
N TYR A 26 3.61 -1.93 10.62
CA TYR A 26 3.52 -1.31 11.94
C TYR A 26 2.17 -1.62 12.61
N CYS A 27 1.06 -1.39 11.89
CA CYS A 27 -0.27 -1.71 12.40
C CYS A 27 -0.58 -3.21 12.41
N ARG A 28 0.23 -4.03 11.72
CA ARG A 28 0.06 -5.48 11.52
C ARG A 28 -1.34 -5.85 11.02
N LYS A 29 -1.88 -5.06 10.09
CA LYS A 29 -3.21 -5.25 9.49
C LYS A 29 -3.27 -4.68 8.08
N PHE A 30 -4.31 -5.06 7.34
CA PHE A 30 -4.66 -4.44 6.08
C PHE A 30 -5.39 -3.11 6.29
N HIS A 31 -4.98 -2.10 5.53
CA HIS A 31 -5.68 -0.82 5.40
C HIS A 31 -6.38 -0.77 4.05
N HIS A 32 -7.63 -0.32 4.07
CA HIS A 32 -8.49 -0.26 2.88
C HIS A 32 -8.60 1.17 2.38
N HIS A 33 -8.49 1.33 1.07
CA HIS A 33 -8.59 2.60 0.35
C HIS A 33 -9.55 2.49 -0.84
N GLY A 34 -9.95 3.62 -1.39
CA GLY A 34 -10.60 3.64 -2.70
C GLY A 34 -9.66 3.25 -3.84
N ILE A 35 -10.06 3.49 -5.08
CA ILE A 35 -9.34 3.09 -6.29
C ILE A 35 -8.04 3.88 -6.56
N GLY A 36 -7.87 5.02 -5.91
CA GLY A 36 -6.83 6.00 -6.24
C GLY A 36 -5.47 5.69 -5.61
N GLU A 37 -4.42 5.80 -6.42
CA GLU A 37 -3.03 5.92 -5.97
C GLU A 37 -2.73 7.34 -5.45
N GLY A 38 -1.54 7.52 -4.87
CA GLY A 38 -1.03 8.85 -4.49
C GLY A 38 -0.70 8.99 -3.02
N HIS A 39 -0.41 10.23 -2.60
CA HIS A 39 -0.06 10.54 -1.22
C HIS A 39 -1.26 10.36 -0.28
N ARG A 40 -1.00 9.75 0.89
CA ARG A 40 -1.97 9.48 1.94
C ARG A 40 -1.41 9.91 3.27
N ASP A 41 -2.24 10.60 4.06
CA ASP A 41 -1.98 10.77 5.49
C ASP A 41 -2.04 9.42 6.19
N ALA A 42 -1.17 9.23 7.17
CA ALA A 42 -1.09 8.00 7.92
C ALA A 42 -1.77 8.14 9.28
N HIS A 43 -2.60 7.17 9.61
CA HIS A 43 -3.21 7.02 10.94
C HIS A 43 -2.53 5.90 11.73
N CYS A 44 -1.22 5.71 11.52
CA CYS A 44 -0.46 4.71 12.26
C CYS A 44 -0.28 5.19 13.71
N ILE A 45 -0.49 4.28 14.67
CA ILE A 45 -0.33 4.56 16.10
C ILE A 45 1.09 4.27 16.61
N GLU A 46 1.91 3.57 15.82
CA GLU A 46 3.29 3.23 16.18
C GLU A 46 4.20 4.44 15.90
N GLU A 47 4.82 4.98 16.96
CA GLU A 47 5.65 6.19 16.89
C GLU A 47 6.90 6.03 16.00
N ASP A 48 7.41 4.80 15.92
CA ASP A 48 8.54 4.44 15.06
C ASP A 48 8.16 4.35 13.59
N SER A 49 6.87 4.35 13.25
CA SER A 49 6.44 4.32 11.87
C SER A 49 6.88 5.60 11.14
N PRO A 50 7.61 5.52 10.02
CA PRO A 50 7.91 6.69 9.21
C PRO A 50 6.65 7.33 8.61
N TYR A 51 5.55 6.57 8.56
CA TYR A 51 4.29 7.02 7.99
C TYR A 51 3.65 8.13 8.82
N ILE A 52 3.71 8.06 10.16
CA ILE A 52 3.07 9.08 11.03
C ILE A 52 3.64 10.49 10.78
N ARG A 53 4.92 10.57 10.36
CA ARG A 53 5.62 11.84 10.14
C ARG A 53 5.51 12.38 8.72
N THR A 54 5.27 11.52 7.74
CA THR A 54 5.41 11.89 6.31
C THR A 54 4.26 11.44 5.42
N GLY A 55 3.32 10.67 5.97
CA GLY A 55 2.40 9.88 5.17
C GLY A 55 3.12 8.81 4.35
N TYR A 56 2.49 8.40 3.26
CA TYR A 56 3.08 7.50 2.28
C TYR A 56 2.46 7.68 0.90
N ILE A 57 3.15 7.23 -0.14
CA ILE A 57 2.60 7.12 -1.50
C ILE A 57 2.04 5.72 -1.70
N LEU A 58 0.72 5.60 -1.81
CA LEU A 58 0.02 4.36 -2.15
C LEU A 58 0.19 4.09 -3.65
N LYS A 59 0.67 2.90 -4.01
CA LYS A 59 0.84 2.47 -5.40
C LYS A 59 0.24 1.09 -5.64
N LYS A 60 -0.49 0.92 -6.73
CA LYS A 60 -0.99 -0.39 -7.17
C LYS A 60 0.19 -1.27 -7.53
N MET A 61 0.15 -2.51 -7.06
CA MET A 61 1.13 -3.52 -7.42
C MET A 61 0.91 -3.93 -8.87
N LYS A 62 1.90 -3.69 -9.73
CA LYS A 62 1.91 -4.24 -11.09
C LYS A 62 2.59 -5.59 -11.03
N LEU A 63 1.81 -6.68 -11.07
CA LEU A 63 2.36 -8.01 -11.30
C LEU A 63 2.86 -8.00 -12.75
N GLY A 64 4.18 -7.98 -12.95
CA GLY A 64 4.77 -8.14 -14.28
C GLY A 64 4.23 -9.43 -14.87
N GLY A 65 3.59 -9.36 -16.04
CA GLY A 65 2.62 -10.32 -16.58
C GLY A 65 3.12 -11.75 -16.84
N LYS A 66 3.61 -12.44 -15.82
CA LYS A 66 3.68 -13.90 -15.78
C LYS A 66 2.39 -14.37 -15.15
N GLU A 67 1.46 -14.82 -15.98
CA GLU A 67 0.30 -15.57 -15.53
C GLU A 67 0.76 -16.71 -14.62
N ILE A 68 0.29 -16.68 -13.38
CA ILE A 68 0.45 -17.79 -12.46
C ILE A 68 -0.60 -18.81 -12.86
N ALA A 69 -0.26 -19.69 -13.81
CA ALA A 69 -1.13 -20.80 -14.19
C ALA A 69 -1.38 -21.65 -12.96
N ARG A 70 -2.65 -21.75 -12.54
CA ARG A 70 -3.07 -22.74 -11.54
C ARG A 70 -2.75 -24.11 -12.12
N LYS A 71 -1.85 -24.87 -11.48
CA LYS A 71 -1.78 -26.31 -11.71
C LYS A 71 -2.97 -26.93 -10.99
N GLU A 72 -3.94 -27.41 -11.75
CA GLU A 72 -4.91 -28.38 -11.28
C GLU A 72 -4.16 -29.67 -10.92
N ASN A 73 -4.56 -30.27 -9.79
CA ASN A 73 -4.02 -31.54 -9.28
C ASN A 73 -4.96 -32.68 -9.65
#